data_AF-A0A2T0SPD4-F1
#
_entry.id   AF-A0A2T0SPD4-F1
#
_cell.length_a   1.000
_cell.length_b   1.000
_cell.length_c   1.000
_cell.angle_alpha   90.00
_cell.angle_beta   90.00
_cell.angle_gamma   90.00
#
_symmetry.space_group_name_H-M   'P 1'
#
loop_
_entity.id
_entity.type
_entity.pdbx_description
1 polymer ?
#
loop_
_entity_poly.entity_id
_entity_poly.type
_entity_poly.pdbx_seq_one_letter_code
_entity_poly.pdbx_strand_id
1 'polypeptide(L)'
;MTRTDGRRWGKAGERLSEREVRQRVGRIVRRREIDVETRRVDDERAREKWAMGLVIPAHITIALDALGLHGSEVDAACGVREPAVDDWEAGRLYPTWEQILALAALTAKRPMYFMAPVHPVTSAYETSLRFHRKHGELIPLPVHRFTTGAMQAARRIGVTS
;
A
#
# COMPACT_ATOMS: atom_id res chain seq x y z
N MET A 1 51.72 -44.54 -3.32
CA MET A 1 50.33 -44.97 -3.09
C MET A 1 49.52 -43.75 -2.69
N THR A 2 48.66 -43.26 -3.58
CA THR A 2 47.94 -42.00 -3.45
C THR A 2 46.57 -42.14 -2.80
N ARG A 3 46.27 -41.15 -1.96
CA ARG A 3 45.00 -40.45 -1.76
C ARG A 3 43.84 -41.19 -1.06
N THR A 4 43.72 -40.90 0.23
CA THR A 4 42.45 -40.49 0.82
C THR A 4 41.98 -39.18 0.17
N ASP A 5 40.81 -39.18 -0.46
CA ASP A 5 40.02 -37.95 -0.55
C ASP A 5 38.53 -38.29 -0.39
N GLY A 6 37.90 -37.59 0.55
CA GLY A 6 36.57 -37.92 1.06
C GLY A 6 36.04 -36.77 1.89
N ARG A 7 36.07 -35.55 1.34
CA ARG A 7 35.38 -34.40 1.93
C ARG A 7 34.33 -33.83 0.98
N ARG A 8 33.12 -34.25 1.32
CA ARG A 8 31.77 -33.70 1.11
C ARG A 8 31.68 -32.20 1.40
N TRP A 9 31.57 -31.35 0.37
CA TRP A 9 30.93 -30.03 0.37
C TRP A 9 30.38 -29.80 -1.05
N GLY A 10 29.10 -29.42 -1.22
CA GLY A 10 28.55 -29.10 -2.54
C GLY A 10 29.26 -27.86 -3.11
N LYS A 11 29.89 -27.98 -4.29
CA LYS A 11 30.85 -26.98 -4.77
C LYS A 11 30.19 -25.78 -5.46
N ALA A 12 30.60 -24.57 -5.07
CA ALA A 12 30.60 -23.44 -5.98
C ALA A 12 31.53 -23.79 -7.17
N GLY A 13 30.98 -23.76 -8.41
CA GLY A 13 31.74 -24.00 -9.64
C GLY A 13 31.39 -25.28 -10.43
N GLU A 14 30.45 -26.12 -9.97
CA GLU A 14 29.95 -27.25 -10.78
C GLU A 14 28.75 -26.82 -11.67
N ARG A 15 28.83 -27.13 -12.97
CA ARG A 15 27.75 -26.86 -13.93
C ARG A 15 26.57 -27.75 -13.57
N LEU A 16 25.45 -27.14 -13.20
CA LEU A 16 24.20 -27.85 -12.91
C LEU A 16 23.81 -28.73 -14.10
N SER A 17 23.31 -29.94 -13.81
CA SER A 17 22.69 -30.77 -14.84
C SER A 17 21.43 -30.08 -15.38
N GLU A 18 21.06 -30.38 -16.62
CA GLU A 18 19.84 -29.83 -17.24
C GLU A 18 18.57 -30.15 -16.42
N ARG A 19 18.58 -31.26 -15.68
CA ARG A 19 17.50 -31.64 -14.77
C ARG A 19 17.42 -30.71 -13.57
N GLU A 20 18.55 -30.36 -12.96
CA GLU A 20 18.61 -29.44 -11.81
C GLU A 20 18.28 -28.00 -12.21
N VAL A 21 18.74 -27.56 -13.38
CA VAL A 21 18.36 -26.26 -13.95
C VAL A 21 16.84 -26.19 -14.13
N ARG A 22 16.24 -27.20 -14.78
CA ARG A 22 14.77 -27.27 -14.96
C ARG A 22 14.01 -27.27 -13.63
N GLN A 23 14.48 -28.03 -12.64
CA GLN A 23 13.86 -28.05 -11.31
C GLN A 23 13.93 -26.68 -10.61
N ARG A 24 15.07 -25.99 -10.71
CA ARG A 24 15.25 -24.68 -10.08
C ARG A 24 14.42 -23.60 -10.76
N VAL A 25 14.42 -23.56 -12.10
CA VAL A 25 13.56 -22.67 -12.88
C VAL A 25 12.09 -22.95 -12.57
N GLY A 26 11.66 -24.22 -12.53
CA GLY A 26 10.29 -24.59 -12.17
C GLY A 26 9.87 -24.13 -10.78
N ARG A 27 10.77 -24.17 -9.78
CA ARG A 27 10.50 -23.61 -8.43
C ARG A 27 10.35 -22.09 -8.44
N ILE A 28 11.17 -21.38 -9.22
CA ILE A 28 11.09 -19.92 -9.34
C ILE A 28 9.78 -19.51 -9.99
N VAL A 29 9.40 -20.17 -11.10
CA VAL A 29 8.13 -19.92 -11.80
C VAL A 29 6.96 -20.17 -10.86
N ARG A 30 6.91 -21.35 -10.21
CA ARG A 30 5.84 -21.67 -9.25
C ARG A 30 5.76 -20.68 -8.10
N ARG A 31 6.90 -20.22 -7.55
CA ARG A 31 6.91 -19.21 -6.49
C ARG A 31 6.34 -17.88 -6.98
N ARG A 32 6.70 -17.46 -8.20
CA ARG A 32 6.15 -16.26 -8.82
C ARG A 32 4.64 -16.37 -9.06
N GLU A 33 4.15 -17.53 -9.50
CA GLU A 33 2.71 -17.79 -9.67
C GLU A 33 1.96 -17.70 -8.34
N ILE A 34 2.49 -18.32 -7.28
CA ILE A 34 1.93 -18.23 -5.92
C ILE A 34 1.93 -16.76 -5.44
N ASP A 35 3.01 -16.01 -5.69
CA ASP A 35 3.10 -14.60 -5.30
C ASP A 35 2.07 -13.75 -6.06
N VAL A 36 1.83 -14.03 -7.35
CA VAL A 36 0.79 -13.34 -8.16
C VAL A 36 -0.60 -13.66 -7.65
N GLU A 37 -0.89 -14.94 -7.38
CA GLU A 37 -2.21 -15.35 -6.88
C GLU A 37 -2.47 -14.77 -5.48
N THR A 38 -1.48 -14.82 -4.60
CA THR A 38 -1.56 -14.21 -3.26
C THR A 38 -1.84 -12.71 -3.37
N ARG A 39 -1.17 -12.02 -4.30
CA ARG A 39 -1.43 -10.59 -4.53
C ARG A 39 -2.86 -10.34 -4.98
N ARG A 40 -3.36 -11.13 -5.93
CA ARG A 40 -4.73 -11.01 -6.44
C ARG A 40 -5.77 -11.20 -5.33
N VAL A 41 -5.60 -12.22 -4.49
CA VAL A 41 -6.50 -12.49 -3.35
C VAL A 41 -6.51 -11.31 -2.37
N ASP A 42 -5.34 -10.76 -2.06
CA ASP A 42 -5.22 -9.61 -1.16
C ASP A 42 -5.83 -8.34 -1.77
N ASP A 43 -5.70 -8.12 -3.08
CA ASP A 43 -6.29 -6.96 -3.76
C ASP A 43 -7.83 -7.07 -3.80
N GLU A 44 -8.39 -8.27 -3.97
CA GLU A 44 -9.84 -8.50 -3.87
C GLU A 44 -10.36 -8.20 -2.46
N ARG A 45 -9.66 -8.71 -1.43
CA ARG A 45 -9.99 -8.38 -0.03
C ARG A 45 -9.89 -6.89 0.26
N ALA A 46 -8.93 -6.20 -0.33
CA ALA A 46 -8.80 -4.76 -0.20
C ALA A 46 -9.99 -4.04 -0.85
N ARG A 47 -10.43 -4.50 -2.03
CA ARG A 47 -11.60 -3.98 -2.73
C ARG A 47 -12.88 -4.18 -1.93
N GLU A 48 -13.09 -5.35 -1.34
CA GLU A 48 -14.23 -5.61 -0.44
C GLU A 48 -14.24 -4.65 0.75
N LYS A 49 -13.07 -4.45 1.40
CA LYS A 49 -12.95 -3.50 2.51
C LYS A 49 -13.19 -2.05 2.09
N TRP A 50 -12.69 -1.66 0.92
CA TRP A 50 -12.97 -0.35 0.36
C TRP A 50 -14.47 -0.16 0.10
N ALA A 51 -15.16 -1.17 -0.45
CA ALA A 51 -16.60 -1.10 -0.68
C ALA A 51 -17.38 -0.96 0.65
N MET A 52 -16.89 -1.57 1.73
CA MET A 52 -17.44 -1.42 3.08
C MET A 52 -17.12 -0.07 3.76
N GLY A 53 -16.35 0.82 3.13
CA GLY A 53 -16.00 2.11 3.73
C GLY A 53 -14.83 2.08 4.71
N LEU A 54 -13.98 1.06 4.64
CA LEU A 54 -12.93 0.81 5.64
C LEU A 54 -11.57 1.44 5.28
N VAL A 55 -11.51 2.35 4.31
CA VAL A 55 -10.29 3.15 4.10
C VAL A 55 -10.06 4.04 5.31
N ILE A 56 -8.80 4.11 5.75
CA ILE A 56 -8.35 4.89 6.91
C ILE A 56 -7.56 6.10 6.41
N PRO A 57 -8.09 7.33 6.56
CA PRO A 57 -7.40 8.55 6.10
C PRO A 57 -5.98 8.70 6.66
N ALA A 58 -5.75 8.32 7.91
CA ALA A 58 -4.42 8.37 8.52
C ALA A 58 -3.34 7.57 7.75
N HIS A 59 -3.71 6.47 7.08
CA HIS A 59 -2.76 5.74 6.23
C HIS A 59 -2.43 6.46 4.93
N ILE A 60 -3.33 7.29 4.41
CA ILE A 60 -3.06 8.15 3.26
C ILE A 60 -1.97 9.15 3.64
N THR A 61 -2.16 9.87 4.74
CA THR A 61 -1.17 10.81 5.28
C THR A 61 0.18 10.15 5.52
N ILE A 62 0.22 9.04 6.26
CA ILE A 62 1.48 8.34 6.55
C ILE A 62 2.21 7.91 5.27
N ALA A 63 1.49 7.46 4.24
CA ALA A 63 2.09 7.00 3.00
C ALA A 63 2.69 8.14 2.17
N LEU A 64 2.01 9.29 2.11
CA LEU A 64 2.49 10.49 1.42
C LEU A 64 3.68 11.11 2.15
N ASP A 65 3.59 11.22 3.48
CA ASP A 65 4.64 11.76 4.35
C ASP A 65 5.95 11.00 4.25
N ALA A 66 5.87 9.67 4.24
CA ALA A 66 7.04 8.81 4.14
C ALA A 66 7.86 9.03 2.85
N LEU A 67 7.25 9.65 1.83
CA LEU A 67 7.86 9.96 0.55
C LEU A 67 8.04 11.47 0.31
N GLY A 68 7.62 12.33 1.25
CA GLY A 68 7.63 13.79 1.10
C GLY A 68 6.77 14.28 -0.07
N LEU A 69 5.69 13.58 -0.39
CA LEU A 69 4.78 13.93 -1.49
C LEU A 69 3.72 14.91 -1.01
N HIS A 70 3.73 16.12 -1.56
CA HIS A 70 2.83 17.21 -1.15
C HIS A 70 2.41 18.07 -2.36
N GLY A 71 1.30 18.80 -2.21
CA GLY A 71 0.85 19.78 -3.21
C GLY A 71 0.08 19.18 -4.38
N SER A 72 -0.30 20.05 -5.32
CA SER A 72 -1.23 19.75 -6.42
C SER A 72 -0.80 18.61 -7.35
N GLU A 73 0.50 18.29 -7.39
CA GLU A 73 1.01 17.15 -8.15
C GLU A 73 0.49 15.80 -7.63
N VAL A 74 0.18 15.70 -6.34
CA VAL A 74 -0.37 14.48 -5.71
C VAL A 74 -1.81 14.24 -6.18
N ASP A 75 -2.63 15.29 -6.21
CA ASP A 75 -3.99 15.23 -6.77
C ASP A 75 -3.96 14.81 -8.24
N ALA A 76 -3.09 15.44 -9.03
CA ALA A 76 -2.94 15.13 -10.45
C ALA A 76 -2.50 13.67 -10.68
N ALA A 77 -1.55 13.16 -9.88
CA ALA A 77 -1.10 11.78 -9.94
C ALA A 77 -2.21 10.78 -9.55
N CYS A 78 -3.15 11.20 -8.69
CA CYS A 78 -4.32 10.41 -8.32
C CYS A 78 -5.53 10.64 -9.26
N GLY A 79 -5.37 11.44 -10.32
CA GLY A 79 -6.43 11.72 -11.29
C GLY A 79 -7.56 12.60 -10.76
N VAL A 80 -7.29 13.41 -9.73
CA VAL A 80 -8.24 14.33 -9.11
C VAL A 80 -7.76 15.77 -9.19
N ARG A 81 -8.68 16.70 -8.89
CA ARG A 81 -8.37 18.12 -8.79
C ARG A 81 -8.22 18.49 -7.32
N GLU A 82 -7.21 19.29 -7.01
CA GLU A 82 -7.03 19.90 -5.70
C GLU A 82 -8.33 20.58 -5.21
N PRO A 83 -8.71 20.45 -3.92
CA PRO A 83 -7.98 19.84 -2.80
C PRO A 83 -8.47 18.41 -2.45
N ALA A 84 -8.73 17.58 -3.46
CA ALA A 84 -9.38 16.29 -3.24
C ALA A 84 -8.56 15.35 -2.33
N VAL A 85 -7.23 15.28 -2.50
CA VAL A 85 -6.37 14.47 -1.63
C VAL A 85 -6.37 15.00 -0.19
N ASP A 86 -6.30 16.31 0.01
CA ASP A 86 -6.43 16.91 1.35
C ASP A 86 -7.76 16.55 2.00
N ASP A 87 -8.84 16.53 1.22
CA ASP A 87 -10.16 16.10 1.68
C ASP A 87 -10.23 14.59 1.95
N TRP A 88 -9.39 13.77 1.32
CA TRP A 88 -9.25 12.36 1.67
C TRP A 88 -8.57 12.21 3.03
N GLU A 89 -7.43 12.85 3.23
CA GLU A 89 -6.65 12.84 4.47
C GLU A 89 -7.45 13.41 5.65
N ALA A 90 -8.28 14.42 5.40
CA ALA A 90 -9.18 14.99 6.40
C ALA A 90 -10.46 14.15 6.62
N GLY A 91 -10.67 13.07 5.87
CA GLY A 91 -11.86 12.23 5.97
C GLY A 91 -13.15 12.87 5.44
N ARG A 92 -13.05 13.93 4.62
CA ARG A 92 -14.18 14.70 4.08
C ARG A 92 -14.66 14.23 2.71
N LEU A 93 -13.82 13.51 1.96
CA LEU A 93 -14.16 12.95 0.64
C LEU A 93 -13.67 11.50 0.57
N TYR A 94 -14.53 10.56 0.17
CA TYR A 94 -14.12 9.15 0.05
C TYR A 94 -13.55 8.86 -1.36
N PRO A 95 -12.35 8.26 -1.48
CA PRO A 95 -11.76 7.96 -2.77
C PRO A 95 -12.46 6.79 -3.48
N THR A 96 -12.46 6.81 -4.82
CA THR A 96 -12.87 5.65 -5.63
C THR A 96 -11.82 4.53 -5.57
N TRP A 97 -12.18 3.34 -6.06
CA TRP A 97 -11.26 2.22 -6.08
C TRP A 97 -10.05 2.51 -6.99
N GLU A 98 -10.29 3.11 -8.15
CA GLU A 98 -9.27 3.51 -9.11
C GLU A 98 -8.32 4.54 -8.49
N GLN A 99 -8.84 5.46 -7.67
CA GLN A 99 -8.04 6.44 -6.93
C GLN A 99 -7.19 5.77 -5.84
N ILE A 100 -7.72 4.76 -5.14
CA ILE A 100 -6.93 3.94 -4.21
C ILE A 100 -5.80 3.19 -4.95
N LEU A 101 -6.07 2.66 -6.14
CA LEU A 101 -5.03 2.01 -6.96
C LEU A 101 -3.95 3.01 -7.41
N ALA A 102 -4.35 4.22 -7.82
CA ALA A 102 -3.42 5.28 -8.20
C ALA A 102 -2.55 5.71 -7.00
N LEU A 103 -3.16 5.92 -5.83
CA LEU A 103 -2.45 6.25 -4.60
C LEU A 103 -1.50 5.12 -4.17
N ALA A 104 -1.91 3.86 -4.29
CA ALA A 104 -1.07 2.70 -4.00
C ALA A 104 0.17 2.66 -4.91
N ALA A 105 -0.01 2.91 -6.21
CA ALA A 105 1.07 3.00 -7.17
C ALA A 105 2.02 4.16 -6.86
N LEU A 106 1.47 5.35 -6.59
CA LEU A 106 2.24 6.56 -6.24
C LEU A 106 3.11 6.35 -4.99
N THR A 107 2.56 5.67 -3.99
CA THR A 107 3.22 5.47 -2.69
C THR A 107 4.01 4.17 -2.58
N ALA A 108 4.08 3.40 -3.66
CA ALA A 108 4.62 2.04 -3.68
C ALA A 108 4.07 1.13 -2.56
N LYS A 109 2.80 1.37 -2.17
CA LYS A 109 2.06 0.55 -1.20
C LYS A 109 1.15 -0.43 -1.93
N ARG A 110 0.67 -1.42 -1.19
CA ARG A 110 -0.43 -2.28 -1.65
C ARG A 110 -1.75 -1.65 -1.24
N PRO A 111 -2.86 -1.82 -2.00
CA PRO A 111 -4.16 -1.26 -1.64
C PRO A 111 -4.59 -1.58 -0.20
N MET A 112 -4.39 -2.83 0.24
CA MET A 112 -4.69 -3.30 1.60
C MET A 112 -4.05 -2.44 2.70
N TYR A 113 -2.92 -1.77 2.45
CA TYR A 113 -2.28 -0.88 3.40
C TYR A 113 -3.27 0.18 3.92
N PHE A 114 -4.09 0.76 3.04
CA PHE A 114 -5.02 1.83 3.39
C PHE A 114 -6.26 1.36 4.17
N MET A 115 -6.50 0.05 4.27
CA MET A 115 -7.60 -0.54 5.08
C MET A 115 -7.11 -1.50 6.17
N ALA A 116 -5.80 -1.59 6.37
CA ALA A 116 -5.24 -2.36 7.47
C ALA A 116 -5.60 -1.65 8.79
N PRO A 117 -5.93 -2.37 9.87
CA PRO A 117 -6.09 -1.73 11.17
C PRO A 117 -4.80 -1.00 11.55
N VAL A 118 -4.92 0.25 12.03
CA VAL A 118 -3.79 0.98 12.58
C VAL A 118 -3.41 0.31 13.91
N HIS A 119 -2.18 -0.16 14.05
CA HIS A 119 -1.68 -0.51 15.39
C HIS A 119 -1.63 0.77 16.23
N PRO A 120 -2.01 0.74 17.53
CA PRO A 120 -2.31 1.94 18.33
C PRO A 120 -1.10 2.81 18.72
N VAL A 121 -0.02 2.85 17.93
CA VAL A 121 1.25 3.50 18.33
C VAL A 121 1.69 4.66 17.43
N THR A 122 1.01 4.98 16.33
CA THR A 122 1.38 6.15 15.52
C THR A 122 0.74 7.41 16.07
N SER A 123 1.49 8.18 16.87
CA SER A 123 1.06 9.48 17.37
C SER A 123 1.07 10.52 16.24
N ALA A 124 0.18 11.52 16.33
CA ALA A 124 0.12 12.64 15.40
C ALA A 124 1.42 13.47 15.32
N TYR A 125 2.33 13.32 16.30
CA TYR A 125 3.62 14.00 16.34
C TYR A 125 4.63 13.51 15.30
N GLU A 126 4.33 12.41 14.60
CA GLU A 126 5.21 11.79 13.60
C GLU A 126 4.78 12.05 12.14
N THR A 127 3.76 12.89 11.89
CA THR A 127 3.20 13.16 10.55
C THR A 127 3.42 14.61 10.06
N SER A 128 3.39 14.81 8.74
CA SER A 128 3.70 16.05 8.02
C SER A 128 2.63 17.14 8.12
N LEU A 129 1.49 16.86 8.75
CA LEU A 129 0.43 17.82 9.09
C LEU A 129 0.95 19.10 9.78
N ARG A 130 2.16 19.05 10.36
CA ARG A 130 2.89 20.21 10.91
C ARG A 130 3.27 21.27 9.89
N PHE A 131 3.41 20.94 8.61
CA PHE A 131 3.92 21.84 7.57
C PHE A 131 2.83 22.65 6.87
N HIS A 132 1.56 22.24 6.99
CA HIS A 132 0.42 22.92 6.37
C HIS A 132 -0.33 23.87 7.32
N ARG A 133 0.27 24.19 8.48
CA ARG A 133 -0.42 24.95 9.54
C ARG A 133 0.33 26.19 10.02
N LYS A 134 -0.42 27.22 10.38
CA LYS A 134 0.15 28.41 11.04
C LYS A 134 0.68 28.00 12.41
N HIS A 135 1.81 28.55 12.81
CA HIS A 135 2.40 28.37 14.14
C HIS A 135 1.32 28.58 15.22
N GLY A 136 0.95 27.52 15.96
CA GLY A 136 -0.07 27.56 17.02
C GLY A 136 -1.33 26.71 16.81
N GLU A 137 -1.51 26.07 15.66
CA GLU A 137 -2.63 25.13 15.46
C GLU A 137 -2.32 23.72 15.99
N LEU A 138 -3.19 23.21 16.89
CA LEU A 138 -3.14 21.85 17.46
C LEU A 138 -3.01 20.78 16.39
N ILE A 139 -1.98 19.93 16.42
CA ILE A 139 -1.87 18.77 15.52
C ILE A 139 -3.19 17.98 15.58
N PRO A 140 -3.96 17.88 14.48
CA PRO A 140 -5.19 17.12 14.52
C PRO A 140 -4.80 15.66 14.70
N LEU A 141 -5.46 15.00 15.65
CA LEU A 141 -5.34 13.56 15.83
C LEU A 141 -5.52 12.87 14.47
N PRO A 142 -4.77 11.78 14.19
CA PRO A 142 -4.92 11.05 12.94
C PRO A 142 -6.39 10.72 12.69
N VAL A 143 -6.90 11.12 11.52
CA VAL A 143 -8.29 10.86 11.14
C VAL A 143 -8.38 9.40 10.75
N HIS A 144 -9.04 8.60 11.58
CA HIS A 144 -9.12 7.16 11.35
C HIS A 144 -10.34 6.73 10.52
N ARG A 145 -11.29 7.65 10.27
CA ARG A 145 -12.55 7.35 9.59
C ARG A 145 -13.02 8.54 8.77
N PHE A 146 -13.66 8.25 7.64
CA PHE A 146 -14.38 9.26 6.87
C PHE A 146 -15.66 9.70 7.58
N THR A 147 -16.07 10.93 7.33
CA THR A 147 -17.34 11.46 7.81
C THR A 147 -18.52 10.69 7.20
N THR A 148 -19.64 10.62 7.93
CA THR A 148 -20.87 9.99 7.43
C THR A 148 -21.34 10.64 6.11
N GLY A 149 -21.17 11.97 5.98
CA GLY A 149 -21.51 12.69 4.75
C GLY A 149 -20.68 12.25 3.55
N ALA A 150 -19.37 12.09 3.72
CA ALA A 150 -18.47 11.59 2.68
C ALA A 150 -18.87 10.18 2.20
N MET A 151 -19.16 9.29 3.15
CA MET A 151 -19.60 7.93 2.86
C MET A 151 -20.95 7.88 2.14
N GLN A 152 -21.91 8.72 2.54
CA GLN A 152 -23.21 8.80 1.87
C GLN A 152 -23.08 9.38 0.45
N ALA A 153 -22.24 10.40 0.26
CA ALA A 153 -21.99 10.96 -1.05
C ALA A 153 -21.41 9.90 -2.00
N ALA A 154 -20.41 9.13 -1.54
CA ALA A 154 -19.82 8.03 -2.31
C ALA A 154 -20.85 6.99 -2.74
N ARG A 155 -21.77 6.58 -1.85
CA ARG A 155 -22.85 5.65 -2.20
C ARG A 155 -23.79 6.19 -3.27
N ARG A 156 -24.15 7.48 -3.22
CA ARG A 156 -25.07 8.09 -4.18
C ARG A 156 -24.52 8.12 -5.60
N ILE A 157 -23.20 8.24 -5.75
CA ILE A 157 -22.53 8.24 -7.05
C ILE A 157 -22.06 6.84 -7.48
N GLY A 158 -22.50 5.79 -6.78
CA GLY A 158 -22.15 4.40 -7.10
C GLY A 158 -20.69 4.02 -6.79
N VAL A 159 -19.99 4.84 -6.01
CA VAL A 159 -18.59 4.60 -5.64
C VAL A 159 -18.48 3.55 -4.54
N THR A 160 -19.51 3.29 -3.74
CA THR A 160 -19.53 2.17 -2.78
C THR A 160 -20.92 1.54 -2.76
N SER A 161 -21.00 0.22 -2.62
CA SER A 161 -22.27 -0.51 -2.49
C SER A 161 -22.96 -0.31 -1.15
#